data_AF-A0A7W9X6U1-F1
#
_entry.id   AF-A0A7W9X6U1-F1
#
_cell.length_a   1.000
_cell.length_b   1.000
_cell.length_c   1.000
_cell.angle_alpha   90.00
_cell.angle_beta   90.00
_cell.angle_gamma   90.00
#
_symmetry.space_group_name_H-M   'P 1'
#
loop_
_entity.id
_entity.type
_entity.pdbx_description
1 polymer ?
#
loop_
_entity_poly.entity_id
_entity_poly.type
_entity_poly.pdbx_seq_one_letter_code
_entity_poly.pdbx_strand_id
1 'polypeptide(L)'
;MALNKGLKEMGEAIGITCLTMYCARHSFGSIARNECRFSKYDVAFALNHIDPTTKTTDIYIKPDWRIIDDVQFKIVSLLNLRKGK
;
A
#
# COMPACT_ATOMS: atom_id res chain seq x y z
N MET A 1 11.63 -4.26 14.58
CA MET A 1 13.07 -4.31 14.24
C MET A 1 13.48 -5.64 13.58
N ALA A 2 12.99 -6.79 14.06
CA ALA A 2 13.32 -8.10 13.48
C ALA A 2 12.91 -8.30 12.00
N LEU A 3 11.73 -7.80 11.60
CA LEU A 3 11.21 -7.98 10.24
C LEU A 3 12.09 -7.33 9.16
N ASN A 4 12.55 -6.09 9.37
CA ASN A 4 13.45 -5.41 8.43
C ASN A 4 14.84 -6.09 8.38
N LYS A 5 15.30 -6.68 9.48
CA LYS A 5 16.56 -7.43 9.50
C LYS A 5 16.45 -8.67 8.60
N GLY A 6 15.40 -9.48 8.77
CA GLY A 6 15.16 -10.65 7.92
C GLY A 6 14.94 -10.28 6.45
N LEU A 7 14.22 -9.19 6.16
CA LEU A 7 14.07 -8.70 4.79
C LEU A 7 15.40 -8.29 4.16
N LYS A 8 16.29 -7.68 4.94
CA LYS A 8 17.64 -7.32 4.47
C LYS A 8 18.46 -8.56 4.14
N GLU A 9 18.48 -9.54 5.03
CA GLU A 9 19.19 -10.83 4.83
C GLU A 9 18.67 -11.57 3.58
N MET A 10 17.34 -11.65 3.42
CA MET A 10 16.74 -12.23 2.21
C MET A 10 17.07 -11.42 0.95
N GLY A 11 17.04 -10.08 1.05
CA GLY A 11 17.42 -9.17 -0.03
C GLY A 11 18.85 -9.40 -0.51
N GLU A 12 19.79 -9.55 0.40
CA GLU A 12 21.19 -9.91 0.11
C GLU A 12 21.28 -11.26 -0.62
N ALA A 13 20.52 -12.27 -0.20
CA ALA A 13 20.52 -13.60 -0.82
C ALA A 13 19.98 -13.60 -2.26
N ILE A 14 19.02 -12.72 -2.59
CA ILE A 14 18.40 -12.64 -3.92
C ILE A 14 18.94 -11.49 -4.78
N GLY A 15 19.96 -10.77 -4.30
CA GLY A 15 20.57 -9.64 -5.02
C GLY A 15 19.74 -8.36 -5.06
N ILE A 16 18.74 -8.20 -4.19
CA ILE A 16 17.93 -6.99 -4.07
C ILE A 16 18.47 -6.14 -2.91
N THR A 17 19.05 -5.00 -3.26
CA THR A 17 19.58 -4.06 -2.26
C THR A 17 18.43 -3.36 -1.51
N CYS A 18 18.64 -3.12 -0.21
CA CYS A 18 17.75 -2.33 0.63
C CYS A 18 16.28 -2.83 0.69
N LEU A 19 16.05 -4.14 0.59
CA LEU A 19 14.72 -4.71 0.77
C LEU A 19 14.23 -4.43 2.21
N THR A 20 13.26 -3.54 2.34
CA THR A 20 12.69 -3.11 3.61
C THR A 20 11.18 -3.00 3.52
N MET A 21 10.50 -2.92 4.67
CA MET A 21 9.06 -2.64 4.71
C MET A 21 8.70 -1.27 4.08
N TYR A 22 9.65 -0.33 4.06
CA TYR A 22 9.44 0.96 3.40
C TYR A 22 9.33 0.80 1.87
N CYS A 23 10.18 -0.04 1.28
CA CYS A 23 10.08 -0.40 -0.14
C CYS A 23 8.72 -1.03 -0.44
N ALA A 24 8.25 -1.96 0.40
CA ALA A 24 6.94 -2.58 0.24
C ALA A 24 5.80 -1.55 0.30
N ARG A 25 5.85 -0.57 1.22
CA ARG A 25 4.87 0.52 1.33
C ARG A 25 4.86 1.42 0.10
N HIS A 26 6.03 1.74 -0.45
CA HIS A 26 6.18 2.51 -1.70
C HIS A 26 5.63 1.75 -2.91
N SER A 27 5.96 0.47 -3.03
CA SER A 27 5.42 -0.39 -4.07
C SER A 27 3.90 -0.48 -3.97
N PHE A 28 3.35 -0.68 -2.78
CA PHE A 28 1.91 -0.69 -2.54
C PHE A 28 1.23 0.58 -3.07
N GLY A 29 1.72 1.77 -2.65
CA GLY A 29 1.13 3.04 -3.10
C GLY A 29 1.23 3.25 -4.61
N SER A 30 2.36 2.86 -5.20
CA SER A 30 2.59 2.96 -6.65
C SER A 30 1.66 2.03 -7.44
N ILE A 31 1.52 0.77 -7.03
CA ILE A 31 0.62 -0.20 -7.68
C ILE A 31 -0.83 0.25 -7.53
N ALA A 32 -1.24 0.65 -6.32
CA ALA A 32 -2.59 1.13 -6.04
C ALA A 32 -2.99 2.30 -6.95
N ARG A 33 -2.09 3.29 -7.10
CA ARG A 33 -2.34 4.49 -7.89
C ARG A 33 -2.21 4.26 -9.40
N ASN A 34 -1.12 3.63 -9.83
CA ASN A 34 -0.73 3.60 -11.25
C ASN A 34 -1.37 2.42 -11.99
N GLU A 35 -1.49 1.26 -11.35
CA GLU A 35 -2.03 0.06 -11.97
C GLU A 35 -3.51 -0.13 -11.62
N CYS A 36 -3.87 0.05 -10.33
CA CYS A 36 -5.25 -0.16 -9.87
C CYS A 36 -6.15 1.09 -10.03
N ARG A 37 -5.56 2.24 -10.37
CA ARG A 37 -6.25 3.52 -10.67
C ARG A 37 -7.10 4.10 -9.53
N PHE A 38 -6.78 3.79 -8.28
CA PHE A 38 -7.41 4.46 -7.14
C PHE A 38 -6.99 5.92 -7.02
N SER A 39 -7.83 6.74 -6.38
CA SER A 39 -7.49 8.14 -6.14
C SER A 39 -6.34 8.25 -5.13
N LYS A 40 -5.64 9.39 -5.12
CA LYS A 40 -4.59 9.61 -4.10
C LYS A 40 -5.17 9.62 -2.68
N TYR A 41 -6.43 10.02 -2.53
CA TYR A 41 -7.13 10.03 -1.25
C TYR A 41 -7.37 8.59 -0.75
N ASP A 42 -7.92 7.71 -1.60
CA ASP A 42 -8.17 6.31 -1.23
C ASP A 42 -6.87 5.56 -0.89
N VAL A 43 -5.79 5.83 -1.66
CA VAL A 43 -4.47 5.25 -1.39
C VAL A 43 -3.89 5.79 -0.08
N ALA A 44 -4.04 7.09 0.21
CA ALA A 44 -3.61 7.67 1.48
C ALA A 44 -4.39 7.07 2.66
N PHE A 45 -5.71 6.93 2.51
CA PHE A 45 -6.58 6.32 3.50
C PHE A 45 -6.20 4.86 3.77
N ALA A 46 -5.95 4.07 2.73
CA ALA A 46 -5.46 2.69 2.85
C ALA A 46 -4.05 2.58 3.45
N LEU A 47 -3.23 3.62 3.32
CA LEU A 47 -1.92 3.75 3.98
C LEU A 47 -2.03 4.28 5.42
N ASN A 48 -3.24 4.58 5.91
CA ASN A 48 -3.48 5.25 7.19
C ASN A 48 -2.77 6.62 7.28
N HIS A 49 -2.70 7.35 6.16
CA HIS A 49 -2.24 8.73 6.13
C HIS A 49 -3.43 9.66 6.42
N ILE A 50 -3.24 10.53 7.41
CA ILE A 50 -4.21 11.57 7.76
C ILE A 50 -3.83 12.83 6.98
N ASP A 51 -4.76 13.37 6.20
CA ASP A 51 -4.62 14.69 5.58
C ASP A 51 -5.11 15.77 6.57
N PRO A 52 -4.23 16.67 7.05
CA PRO A 52 -4.64 17.72 7.98
C PRO A 52 -5.56 18.77 7.33
N THR A 53 -5.59 18.88 6.00
CA THR A 53 -6.36 19.91 5.28
C THR A 53 -7.84 19.56 5.13
N THR A 54 -8.20 18.29 5.19
CA THR A 54 -9.59 17.81 5.02
C THR A 54 -10.33 17.57 6.34
N LYS A 55 -9.64 17.69 7.50
CA LYS A 55 -10.17 17.35 8.83
C LYS A 55 -11.55 17.92 9.14
N THR A 56 -11.81 19.17 8.76
CA THR A 56 -13.10 19.84 9.02
C THR A 56 -14.24 19.24 8.20
N THR A 57 -13.97 18.76 6.99
CA THR A 57 -14.99 18.11 6.16
C THR A 57 -15.19 16.66 6.57
N ASP A 58 -14.11 15.98 6.97
CA ASP A 58 -14.13 14.57 7.37
C ASP A 58 -15.05 14.32 8.59
N ILE A 59 -15.21 15.27 9.52
CA ILE A 59 -16.13 15.11 10.68
C ILE A 59 -17.62 15.05 10.29
N TYR A 60 -17.98 15.53 9.10
CA TYR A 60 -19.37 15.49 8.59
C TYR A 60 -19.64 14.26 7.72
N ILE A 61 -18.62 13.45 7.44
CA ILE A 61 -18.71 12.29 6.56
C ILE A 61 -18.57 11.03 7.43
N LYS A 62 -19.51 10.10 7.32
CA LYS A 62 -19.37 8.79 7.96
C LYS A 62 -18.22 8.04 7.29
N PRO A 63 -17.23 7.54 8.03
CA PRO A 63 -16.10 6.82 7.45
C PRO A 63 -16.58 5.54 6.76
N ASP A 64 -16.13 5.35 5.52
CA ASP A 64 -16.35 4.12 4.76
C ASP A 64 -15.05 3.30 4.71
N TRP A 65 -14.95 2.32 5.60
CA TRP A 65 -13.77 1.46 5.71
C TRP A 65 -13.62 0.48 4.54
N ARG A 66 -14.68 0.26 3.75
CA ARG A 66 -14.66 -0.64 2.59
C ARG A 66 -13.67 -0.18 1.52
N ILE A 67 -13.37 1.12 1.48
CA ILE A 67 -12.34 1.69 0.60
C ILE A 67 -10.98 1.00 0.83
N ILE A 68 -10.64 0.67 2.08
CA ILE A 68 -9.40 -0.02 2.40
C ILE A 68 -9.45 -1.42 1.80
N ASP A 69 -10.53 -2.15 2.02
CA ASP A 69 -10.71 -3.52 1.51
C ASP A 69 -10.65 -3.57 -0.01
N ASP A 70 -11.31 -2.62 -0.70
CA ASP A 70 -11.32 -2.52 -2.16
C ASP A 70 -9.90 -2.31 -2.72
N VAL A 71 -9.11 -1.43 -2.08
CA VAL A 71 -7.72 -1.18 -2.47
C VAL A 71 -6.88 -2.44 -2.27
N GLN A 72 -6.96 -3.09 -1.11
CA GLN A 72 -6.20 -4.31 -0.80
C GLN A 72 -6.57 -5.44 -1.76
N PHE A 73 -7.86 -5.70 -1.94
CA PHE A 73 -8.38 -6.80 -2.75
C PHE A 73 -7.95 -6.67 -4.21
N LYS A 74 -8.03 -5.47 -4.78
CA LYS A 74 -7.65 -5.23 -6.18
C LYS A 74 -6.15 -5.42 -6.40
N ILE A 75 -5.31 -4.95 -5.47
CA ILE A 75 -3.85 -5.13 -5.55
C ILE A 75 -3.49 -6.62 -5.44
N VAL A 76 -4.03 -7.33 -4.45
CA VAL A 76 -3.77 -8.76 -4.27
C VAL A 76 -4.25 -9.55 -5.50
N SER A 77 -5.42 -9.24 -6.02
CA SER A 77 -5.95 -9.85 -7.24
C SER A 77 -5.02 -9.63 -8.43
N LEU A 78 -4.53 -8.40 -8.62
CA LEU A 78 -3.57 -8.06 -9.68
C LEU A 78 -2.26 -8.85 -9.53
N LEU A 79 -1.72 -8.96 -8.32
CA LEU A 79 -0.49 -9.70 -8.06
C LEU A 79 -0.67 -11.22 -8.28
N ASN A 80 -1.82 -11.77 -7.89
CA ASN A 80 -2.14 -13.18 -8.14
C ASN A 80 -2.25 -13.49 -9.63
N LEU A 81 -2.85 -12.58 -10.42
CA LEU A 81 -2.89 -12.71 -11.88
C LEU A 81 -1.49 -12.68 -12.52
N ARG A 82 -0.53 -11.94 -11.92
CA ARG A 82 0.87 -11.91 -12.40
C ARG A 82 1.63 -13.20 -12.07
N LYS A 83 1.33 -13.84 -10.94
CA LYS A 83 2.00 -15.10 -10.52
C LYS A 83 1.62 -16.32 -11.37
N GLY A 84 0.46 -16.30 -12.02
CA GLY A 84 0.00 -17.36 -12.92
C GLY A 84 0.51 -17.25 -14.36
N LYS A 85 1.36 -16.26 -14.65
CA LYS A 85 2.10 -16.13 -15.90
C LYS A 85 3.55 -16.53 -15.69
#